data_AF-A0A2Z6E2R4-F1
#
_entry.id   AF-A0A2Z6E2R4-F1
#
_cell.length_a   1.000
_cell.length_b   1.000
_cell.length_c   1.000
_cell.angle_alpha   90.00
_cell.angle_beta   90.00
_cell.angle_gamma   90.00
#
_symmetry.space_group_name_H-M   'P 1'
#
loop_
_entity.id
_entity.type
_entity.pdbx_description
1 polymer ?
#
loop_
_entity_poly.entity_id
_entity_poly.type
_entity_poly.pdbx_seq_one_letter_code
_entity_poly.pdbx_strand_id
1 'polypeptide(L)' 'MIPNPFKRPAPHKQPLFAPSTLKLSEKVHWLARRGLIDPLAYVQRHVRGDWGEIDEATRQANDVAIQQDNLRKV' A
#
# COMPACT_ATOMS: atom_id res chain seq x y z
N MET A 1 3.89 23.83 -17.56
CA MET A 1 3.54 22.52 -18.14
C MET A 1 2.20 22.08 -17.57
N ILE A 2 1.15 22.04 -18.36
CA ILE A 2 -0.17 21.54 -17.94
C ILE A 2 -0.13 20.01 -18.09
N PRO A 3 -0.41 19.21 -17.04
CA PRO A 3 -0.44 17.76 -17.16
C PRO A 3 -1.58 17.33 -18.08
N ASN A 4 -1.26 16.47 -19.06
CA ASN A 4 -2.22 15.98 -20.06
C ASN A 4 -3.33 15.14 -19.40
N PRO A 5 -4.62 15.50 -19.52
CA PRO A 5 -5.72 14.80 -18.86
C PRO A 5 -5.98 13.38 -19.42
N PHE A 6 -5.32 13.02 -20.53
CA PHE A 6 -5.47 11.72 -21.20
C PHE A 6 -4.36 10.71 -20.90
N LYS A 7 -3.44 11.02 -19.97
CA LYS A 7 -2.53 9.98 -19.49
C LYS A 7 -3.34 9.01 -18.63
N ARG A 8 -3.59 7.82 -19.16
CA ARG A 8 -4.12 6.70 -18.35
C ARG A 8 -3.22 6.56 -17.12
N PRO A 9 -3.78 6.44 -15.91
CA PRO A 9 -3.01 6.05 -14.74
C PRO A 9 -2.17 4.82 -15.10
N ALA A 10 -0.90 4.81 -14.72
CA ALA A 10 -0.08 3.62 -14.86
C ALA A 10 -0.88 2.43 -14.27
N PRO A 11 -0.88 1.26 -14.94
CA PRO A 11 -1.64 0.11 -14.46
C PRO A 11 -1.29 -0.13 -12.99
N HIS A 12 -2.32 -0.20 -12.14
CA HIS A 12 -2.13 -0.42 -10.72
C HIS A 12 -1.29 -1.69 -10.53
N LYS A 13 -0.13 -1.59 -9.86
CA LYS A 13 0.65 -2.76 -9.46
C LYS A 13 -0.28 -3.76 -8.80
N GLN A 14 -0.17 -5.04 -9.21
CA GLN A 14 -0.92 -6.10 -8.56
C GLN A 14 -0.58 -6.11 -7.07
N PRO A 15 -1.57 -6.37 -6.19
CA PRO A 15 -1.34 -6.38 -4.76
C PRO A 15 -0.31 -7.45 -4.41
N LEU A 16 0.73 -7.06 -3.66
CA LEU A 16 1.80 -7.93 -3.18
C LEU A 16 1.32 -8.88 -2.07
N PHE A 17 0.17 -8.54 -1.46
CA PHE A 17 -0.46 -9.30 -0.40
C PHE A 17 -1.93 -9.57 -0.76
N ALA A 18 -2.44 -10.75 -0.42
CA ALA A 18 -3.86 -11.04 -0.59
C ALA A 18 -4.69 -10.12 0.34
N PRO A 19 -5.66 -9.36 -0.19
CA PRO A 19 -6.51 -8.54 0.66
C PRO A 19 -7.34 -9.42 1.59
N SER A 20 -7.33 -9.08 2.88
CA SER A 20 -8.13 -9.74 3.91
C SER A 20 -8.95 -8.69 4.69
N THR A 21 -9.60 -9.11 5.77
CA THR A 21 -10.43 -8.20 6.58
C THR A 21 -9.57 -7.13 7.25
N LEU A 22 -9.84 -5.86 6.95
CA LEU A 22 -9.19 -4.72 7.60
C LEU A 22 -9.76 -4.53 9.01
N LYS A 23 -8.89 -4.66 10.02
CA LYS A 23 -9.21 -4.32 11.42
C LYS A 23 -8.50 -3.03 11.79
N LEU A 24 -9.26 -2.03 12.23
CA LEU A 24 -8.73 -0.75 12.69
C LEU A 24 -8.56 -0.77 14.20
N SER A 25 -7.46 -0.19 14.69
CA SER A 25 -7.35 0.13 16.12
C SER A 25 -8.39 1.18 16.50
N GLU A 26 -8.77 1.23 17.77
CA GLU A 26 -9.83 2.12 18.25
C GLU A 26 -9.62 3.59 17.84
N LYS A 27 -8.38 4.09 17.99
CA LYS A 27 -8.02 5.46 17.63
C LYS A 27 -8.12 5.72 16.12
N VAL A 28 -7.65 4.79 15.30
CA VAL A 28 -7.74 4.90 13.83
C VAL A 28 -9.19 4.84 13.37
N HIS A 29 -9.98 3.94 13.97
CA HIS A 29 -11.42 3.85 13.71
C HIS A 29 -12.14 5.16 14.07
N TRP A 30 -11.81 5.79 15.20
CA TRP A 30 -12.35 7.08 15.60
C TRP A 30 -12.01 8.19 14.60
N LEU A 31 -10.76 8.26 14.13
CA LEU A 31 -10.32 9.24 13.13
C LEU A 31 -11.06 9.04 11.79
N ALA A 32 -11.18 7.79 11.35
CA ALA A 32 -11.88 7.43 10.13
C ALA A 32 -13.37 7.82 10.19
N ARG A 33 -14.05 7.54 11.31
CA ARG A 33 -15.45 7.94 11.50
C ARG A 33 -15.66 9.46 11.50
N ARG A 34 -14.64 10.25 11.80
CA ARG A 34 -14.67 11.71 11.73
C ARG A 34 -14.25 12.27 10.36
N GLY A 35 -13.93 11.41 9.39
CA GLY A 35 -13.44 11.83 8.07
C GLY A 35 -12.07 12.50 8.08
N LEU A 36 -11.30 12.32 9.17
CA LEU A 36 -9.98 12.95 9.32
C LEU A 36 -8.88 12.18 8.59
N ILE A 37 -9.11 10.89 8.31
CA ILE A 37 -8.23 10.02 7.55
C ILE A 37 -9.06 9.09 6.67
N ASP A 38 -8.48 8.62 5.57
CA ASP A 38 -8.98 7.49 4.79
C ASP A 38 -8.07 6.27 5.00
N PRO A 39 -8.39 5.35 5.93
CA PRO A 39 -7.55 4.18 6.21
C PRO A 39 -7.37 3.26 4.99
N LEU A 40 -8.38 3.20 4.11
CA LEU A 40 -8.35 2.31 2.97
C LEU A 40 -7.27 2.75 1.97
N ALA A 41 -7.13 4.06 1.75
CA ALA A 41 -6.06 4.60 0.91
C ALA A 41 -4.66 4.16 1.39
N TYR A 42 -4.40 4.22 2.71
CA TYR A 42 -3.11 3.79 3.26
C TYR A 42 -2.87 2.28 3.10
N VAL A 43 -3.91 1.46 3.34
CA VAL A 43 -3.81 0.01 3.17
C VAL A 43 -3.58 -0.36 1.71
N GLN A 44 -4.29 0.28 0.78
CA GLN A 44 -4.12 0.03 -0.65
C GLN A 44 -2.72 0.39 -1.14
N ARG A 45 -2.15 1.49 -0.65
CA ARG A 45 -0.76 1.86 -0.95
C ARG A 45 0.21 0.81 -0.42
N HIS A 46 0.06 0.44 0.85
CA HIS A 46 0.90 -0.59 1.49
C HIS A 46 0.85 -1.94 0.75
N VAL A 47 -0.36 -2.41 0.43
CA VAL A 47 -0.56 -3.68 -0.27
C VAL A 47 0.04 -3.67 -1.68
N ARG A 48 0.18 -2.50 -2.30
CA ARG A 48 0.83 -2.33 -3.62
C ARG A 48 2.34 -2.09 -3.54
N GLY A 49 2.92 -2.11 -2.34
CA GLY A 49 4.34 -1.77 -2.13
C GLY A 49 4.64 -0.28 -2.24
N ASP A 50 3.63 0.59 -2.22
CA ASP A 50 3.81 2.03 -2.03
C ASP A 50 3.83 2.30 -0.53
N TRP A 51 5.02 2.18 0.06
CA TRP A 51 5.26 2.45 1.48
C TRP A 51 5.53 3.94 1.77
N GLY A 52 5.41 4.80 0.76
CA GLY A 52 5.75 6.22 0.85
C GLY A 52 7.26 6.47 0.98
N GLU A 53 7.59 7.49 1.76
CA GLU A 53 8.95 7.97 1.99
C GLU A 53 9.64 7.11 3.06
N ILE A 54 10.13 5.94 2.63
CA ILE A 54 11.07 5.13 3.41
C ILE A 54 12.46 5.21 2.77
N ASP A 55 13.51 4.98 3.55
CA ASP A 55 14.86 4.92 3.02
C ASP A 55 15.05 3.69 2.11
N GLU A 56 16.07 3.76 1.26
CA GLU A 56 16.31 2.73 0.24
C GLU A 56 16.69 1.37 0.86
N ALA A 57 17.37 1.35 2.01
CA ALA A 57 17.71 0.10 2.67
C ALA A 57 16.45 -0.62 3.20
N THR A 58 15.52 0.13 3.79
CA THR A 58 14.22 -0.39 4.21
C THR A 58 13.40 -0.89 3.02
N ARG A 59 13.42 -0.16 1.90
CA ARG A 59 12.74 -0.59 0.66
C ARG A 59 13.30 -1.91 0.15
N GLN A 60 14.63 -2.02 0.05
CA GLN A 60 15.30 -3.22 -0.43
C GLN A 60 15.04 -4.42 0.48
N ALA A 61 15.03 -4.23 1.80
CA ALA A 61 14.73 -5.29 2.77
C ALA A 61 13.31 -5.84 2.58
N ASN A 62 12.33 -4.96 2.36
CA ASN A 62 10.96 -5.38 2.11
C ASN A 62 10.82 -6.14 0.79
N ASP A 63 11.50 -5.70 -0.28
CA ASP A 63 11.50 -6.39 -1.57
C ASP A 63 12.06 -7.82 -1.46
N VAL A 64 13.14 -8.00 -0.68
CA VAL A 64 13.70 -9.33 -0.38
C VAL A 64 12.70 -10.19 0.40
N ALA A 65 12.03 -9.62 1.41
CA ALA A 65 11.02 -10.35 2.19
C ALA A 65 9.84 -10.82 1.33
N ILE A 66 9.40 -10.00 0.37
CA ILE A 66 8.36 -10.38 -0.60
C ILE A 66 8.81 -11.55 -1.47
N GLN A 67 10.03 -11.54 -1.98
CA GLN A 67 10.57 -12.65 -2.77
C GLN A 67 10.63 -13.95 -1.96
N GLN A 68 11.02 -13.87 -0.69
CA GLN A 68 11.05 -15.02 0.21
C GLN A 68 9.66 -15.59 0.52
N ASP A 69 8.64 -14.74 0.71
CA ASP A 69 7.26 -15.19 0.90
C ASP A 69 6.72 -15.91 -0.35
N ASN A 70 7.02 -15.38 -1.55
CA ASN A 70 6.66 -16.02 -2.81
C ASN A 70 7.34 -17.40 -2.97
N LEU A 71 8.60 -17.53 -2.54
CA LEU A 71 9.34 -18.80 -2.55
C LEU A 71 8.81 -19.83 -1.54
N ARG A 72 8.10 -19.42 -0.49
CA ARG A 72 7.47 -20.32 0.48
C ARG A 72 6.08 -20.81 0.06
N LYS A 73 5.49 -20.19 -0.97
CA LYS A 73 4.14 -20.48 -1.48
C LYS A 73 4.15 -21.40 -2.71
N VAL A 74 5.32 -21.86 -3.17
CA VAL A 74 5.51 -22.86 -4.24
C VAL A 74 5.70 -24.27 -3.68
#